data_AF-A0A969LDU3-F1
#
_entry.id   AF-A0A969LDU3-F1
#
_cell.length_a   1.000
_cell.length_b   1.000
_cell.length_c   1.000
_cell.angle_alpha   90.00
_cell.angle_beta   90.00
_cell.angle_gamma   90.00
#
_symmetry.space_group_name_H-M   'P 1'
#
loop_
_entity.id
_entity.type
_entity.pdbx_description
1 polymer ?
#
loop_
_entity_poly.entity_id
_entity_poly.type
_entity_poly.pdbx_seq_one_letter_code
_entity_poly.pdbx_strand_id
1 'polypeptide(L)' 'MAEFSIPPQSLESALLAFADQAGVQVSVSALAVAGIRTRGVYGRHPVGEALARLLAETGLQYNVIGERTYSVA' A
#
# COMPACT_ATOMS: atom_id res chain seq x y z
N MET A 1 -12.56 8.01 -2.19
CA MET A 1 -11.75 7.90 -3.42
C MET A 1 -10.62 8.90 -3.31
N ALA A 2 -9.39 8.43 -3.41
CA ALA A 2 -8.19 9.27 -3.31
C ALA A 2 -7.41 9.14 -4.62
N GLU A 3 -6.69 10.20 -4.98
CA GLU A 3 -5.80 10.17 -6.13
C GLU A 3 -4.47 9.59 -5.68
N PHE A 4 -4.06 8.51 -6.33
CA PHE A 4 -2.79 7.88 -6.06
C PHE A 4 -1.85 8.12 -7.22
N SER A 5 -0.64 8.58 -6.90
CA SER A 5 0.46 8.74 -7.85
C SER A 5 1.71 8.16 -7.23
N ILE A 6 1.81 6.84 -7.26
CA ILE A 6 2.88 6.07 -6.64
C ILE A 6 3.65 5.38 -7.75
N PRO A 7 4.91 5.79 -8.03
CA PRO A 7 5.72 5.16 -9.06
C PRO A 7 6.15 3.73 -8.72
N PRO A 8 6.64 2.97 -9.72
CA PRO A 8 7.26 1.67 -9.48
C PRO A 8 8.49 1.85 -8.59
N GLN A 9 8.40 1.37 -7.35
CA GLN A 9 9.46 1.49 -6.36
C GLN A 9 9.41 0.33 -5.36
N SER A 10 10.31 0.33 -4.37
CA SER A 10 10.26 -0.62 -3.26
C SER A 10 8.91 -0.54 -2.55
N LEU A 11 8.30 -1.69 -2.24
CA LEU A 11 6.98 -1.73 -1.63
C LEU A 11 6.92 -0.94 -0.32
N GLU A 12 8.01 -0.96 0.45
CA GLU A 12 8.22 -0.16 1.66
C GLU A 12 7.97 1.34 1.44
N SER A 13 8.67 1.94 0.47
CA SER A 13 8.51 3.36 0.12
C SER A 13 7.13 3.66 -0.48
N ALA A 14 6.58 2.71 -1.23
CA ALA A 14 5.24 2.83 -1.82
C ALA A 14 4.13 2.83 -0.76
N LEU A 15 4.23 1.98 0.27
CA LEU A 15 3.29 1.94 1.39
C LEU A 15 3.36 3.21 2.24
N LEU A 16 4.56 3.77 2.43
CA LEU A 16 4.75 5.09 3.04
C LEU A 16 4.04 6.20 2.25
N ALA A 17 4.26 6.28 0.93
CA ALA A 17 3.60 7.26 0.08
C ALA A 17 2.08 7.05 0.01
N PHE A 18 1.63 5.80 0.03
CA PHE A 18 0.21 5.45 0.08
C PHE A 18 -0.44 5.90 1.38
N ALA A 19 0.19 5.64 2.53
CA ALA A 19 -0.30 6.05 3.84
C ALA A 19 -0.49 7.58 3.92
N ASP A 20 0.48 8.33 3.38
CA ASP A 20 0.45 9.78 3.29
C ASP A 20 -0.70 10.28 2.38
N GLN A 21 -0.78 9.77 1.13
CA GLN A 21 -1.81 10.18 0.16
C GLN A 21 -3.24 9.79 0.59
N ALA A 22 -3.40 8.63 1.24
CA ALA A 22 -4.70 8.18 1.73
C ALA A 22 -5.08 8.76 3.10
N GLY A 23 -4.13 9.33 3.86
CA GLY A 23 -4.35 9.79 5.23
C GLY A 23 -4.67 8.66 6.21
N VAL A 24 -4.03 7.49 6.02
CA VAL A 24 -4.26 6.27 6.80
C VAL A 24 -2.94 5.76 7.38
N GLN A 25 -3.03 4.96 8.45
CA GLN A 25 -1.86 4.28 9.01
C GLN A 25 -1.73 2.91 8.37
N VAL A 26 -0.54 2.58 7.90
CA VAL A 26 -0.21 1.25 7.38
C VAL A 26 0.90 0.65 8.23
N SER A 27 0.59 -0.46 8.88
CA SER A 27 1.54 -1.27 9.65
C SER A 27 1.97 -2.45 8.80
N VAL A 28 3.25 -2.51 8.48
CA VAL A 28 3.85 -3.58 7.67
C VAL A 28 5.19 -3.96 8.27
N SER A 29 5.54 -5.24 8.26
CA SER A 29 6.88 -5.67 8.65
C SER A 29 7.86 -5.35 7.53
N ALA A 30 8.90 -4.57 7.81
CA ALA A 30 9.96 -4.28 6.84
C ALA A 30 10.56 -5.56 6.24
N LEU A 31 10.70 -6.62 7.04
CA LEU A 31 11.14 -7.95 6.57
C LEU A 31 10.20 -8.60 5.56
N ALA A 32 8.88 -8.36 5.66
CA ALA A 32 7.89 -8.90 4.74
C ALA A 32 7.89 -8.18 3.38
N VAL A 33 8.31 -6.91 3.35
CA VAL A 33 8.38 -6.09 2.13
C VAL A 33 9.81 -5.87 1.63
N ALA A 34 10.80 -6.35 2.35
CA ALA A 34 12.21 -6.25 2.01
C ALA A 34 12.49 -6.97 0.70
N GLY A 35 13.04 -6.23 -0.27
CA GLY A 35 13.34 -6.77 -1.60
C GLY A 35 12.12 -6.94 -2.51
N ILE A 36 10.92 -6.63 -2.03
CA ILE A 36 9.70 -6.64 -2.86
C ILE A 36 9.57 -5.29 -3.56
N ARG A 37 9.30 -5.35 -4.86
CA ARG A 37 8.96 -4.18 -5.67
C ARG A 37 7.51 -4.24 -6.08
N THR A 38 6.89 -3.06 -6.11
CA THR A 38 5.56 -2.87 -6.66
C THR A 38 5.67 -2.12 -7.98
N ARG A 39 4.73 -2.33 -8.90
CA ARG A 39 4.60 -1.47 -10.09
C ARG A 39 4.03 -0.09 -9.74
N GLY A 40 3.65 0.12 -8.48
CA GLY A 40 3.02 1.34 -8.03
C GLY A 40 1.54 1.36 -8.42
N VAL A 41 0.89 2.48 -8.13
CA VAL A 41 -0.53 2.67 -8.44
C VAL A 41 -0.72 4.11 -8.90
N TYR A 42 -1.47 4.24 -9.99
CA TYR A 42 -1.76 5.52 -10.62
C TYR A 42 -3.26 5.66 -10.86
N GLY A 43 -3.76 6.87 -10.63
CA GLY A 43 -5.16 7.25 -10.84
C GLY A 43 -5.97 7.33 -9.55
N ARG A 44 -7.26 7.61 -9.68
CA ARG A 44 -8.18 7.69 -8.55
C ARG A 44 -8.75 6.33 -8.22
N HIS A 45 -8.48 5.87 -7.00
CA HIS A 45 -8.96 4.59 -6.49
C HIS A 45 -9.51 4.76 -5.07
N PRO A 46 -10.40 3.87 -4.60
CA PRO A 46 -10.65 3.70 -3.18
C PRO A 46 -9.37 3.27 -2.46
N VAL A 47 -9.20 3.68 -1.19
CA VAL A 47 -8.03 3.33 -0.37
C VAL A 47 -7.78 1.81 -0.36
N GLY A 48 -8.82 1.01 -0.10
CA GLY A 48 -8.71 -0.44 -0.10
C GLY A 48 -8.34 -1.03 -1.46
N GLU A 49 -8.86 -0.49 -2.56
CA GLU A 49 -8.56 -1.00 -3.91
C GLU A 49 -7.14 -0.62 -4.35
N ALA A 50 -6.68 0.59 -4.03
CA ALA A 50 -5.30 1.01 -4.28
C ALA A 50 -4.31 0.15 -3.49
N LEU A 51 -4.60 -0.15 -2.22
CA LEU A 51 -3.78 -1.05 -1.42
C LEU A 51 -3.77 -2.46 -2.02
N ALA A 52 -4.93 -2.99 -2.42
CA ALA A 52 -5.04 -4.27 -3.10
C ALA A 52 -4.18 -4.31 -4.37
N ARG A 53 -4.21 -3.25 -5.19
CA ARG A 53 -3.40 -3.14 -6.42
C ARG A 53 -1.90 -3.06 -6.12
N LEU A 54 -1.51 -2.33 -5.09
CA LEU A 54 -0.13 -2.26 -4.61
C LEU A 54 0.43 -3.63 -4.21
N LEU A 55 -0.43 -4.49 -3.64
CA LEU A 55 -0.11 -5.82 -3.13
C LEU A 55 -0.38 -6.97 -4.13
N ALA A 56 -1.14 -6.71 -5.20
CA ALA A 56 -1.59 -7.73 -6.15
C ALA A 56 -0.43 -8.48 -6.84
N GLU A 57 0.74 -7.85 -6.94
CA GLU A 57 1.94 -8.46 -7.53
C GLU A 57 2.94 -8.98 -6.51
N THR A 58 2.72 -8.69 -5.23
CA THR A 58 3.62 -9.08 -4.15
C THR A 58 3.16 -10.36 -3.47
N GLY A 59 1.92 -10.78 -3.72
CA GLY A 59 1.29 -11.94 -3.10
C GLY A 59 0.93 -11.72 -1.63
N LEU A 60 1.10 -10.49 -1.14
CA LEU A 60 0.79 -10.11 0.23
C LEU A 60 -0.70 -9.79 0.38
N GLN A 61 -1.21 -10.01 1.58
CA GLN A 61 -2.59 -9.68 1.91
C GLN A 61 -2.60 -8.50 2.88
N TYR A 62 -3.65 -7.70 2.80
CA TYR A 62 -3.90 -6.66 3.78
C TYR A 62 -5.12 -7.01 4.62
N ASN A 63 -5.07 -6.60 5.88
CA ASN A 63 -6.18 -6.67 6.81
C ASN A 63 -6.47 -5.28 7.37
N VAL A 64 -7.73 -4.95 7.54
CA VAL A 64 -8.15 -3.70 8.18
C VAL A 64 -8.25 -3.97 9.67
N ILE A 65 -7.35 -3.39 10.46
CA ILE A 65 -7.27 -3.60 11.91
C ILE A 65 -7.83 -2.41 12.72
N GLY A 66 -8.25 -1.33 12.04
CA GLY A 66 -8.90 -0.17 12.66
C GLY A 66 -9.54 0.75 11.62
N GLU A 67 -10.21 1.82 12.07
CA GLU A 67 -10.98 2.74 11.20
C GLU A 67 -10.15 3.38 10.09
N ARG A 68 -8.85 3.59 10.34
CA ARG A 68 -7.87 4.10 9.36
C ARG A 68 -6.56 3.33 9.43
N THR A 69 -6.58 2.09 9.92
CA THR A 69 -5.35 1.33 10.17
C THR A 69 -5.39 0.02 9.39
N TYR A 70 -4.39 -0.16 8.52
CA TYR A 70 -4.22 -1.34 7.67
C TYR A 70 -2.97 -2.09 8.11
N SER A 71 -3.08 -3.40 8.27
CA SER A 71 -1.95 -4.29 8.50
C SER A 71 -1.66 -5.08 7.24
N VAL A 72 -0.42 -5.14 6.82
CA VAL A 72 0.03 -5.94 5.66
C VAL A 72 0.92 -7.08 6.17
N ALA A 73 0.60 -8.31 5.77
CA ALA A 73 1.29 -9.54 6.17
C ALA A 73 1.35 -10.55 5.02
#